data_AF-A0A5C9DYH3-F1
#
_entry.id   AF-A0A5C9DYH3-F1
#
_cell.length_a   1.000
_cell.length_b   1.000
_cell.length_c   1.000
_cell.angle_alpha   90.00
_cell.angle_beta   90.00
_cell.angle_gamma   90.00
#
_symmetry.space_group_name_H-M   'P 1'
#
loop_
_entity.id
_entity.type
_entity.pdbx_description
1 polymer ?
#
loop_
_entity_poly.entity_id
_entity_poly.type
_entity_poly.pdbx_seq_one_letter_code
_entity_poly.pdbx_strand_id
1 'polypeptide(L)'
;MAESSSKSKSGVVWVPRTPKTVKRSSMINLVNLLLRETSHRVTVLDKSEEPDPKLFVVTRIEWRDPDIRKPLLPQLPRLLSLLETLRGTRGVPTEIYLDSTDGIAVYLPTHETVSTLPEKPKECVRHLMDLVENHVEHTLATMQEVEEYFWKTARKKGYSPEIVAKIDLKEKHFDSPEHVYRFQYLLQKYFSIRFRIHSSESCLRVEAGSC
;
A
#
# COMPACT_ATOMS: atom_id res chain seq x y z
N MET A 1 11.60 18.12 43.53
CA MET A 1 10.39 17.82 42.72
C MET A 1 10.42 18.78 41.54
N ALA A 2 11.19 18.45 40.51
CA ALA A 2 10.80 17.71 39.30
C ALA A 2 10.27 18.65 38.20
N GLU A 3 11.22 19.16 37.40
CA GLU A 3 11.01 19.84 36.12
C GLU A 3 10.57 18.82 35.06
N SER A 4 9.42 19.06 34.43
CA SER A 4 8.91 18.27 33.31
C SER A 4 9.36 18.90 31.98
N SER A 5 10.53 18.45 31.51
CA SER A 5 11.03 18.66 30.15
C SER A 5 10.14 17.91 29.14
N SER A 6 9.35 18.66 28.36
CA SER A 6 8.65 18.16 27.17
C SER A 6 9.64 17.87 26.04
N LYS A 7 10.07 16.61 25.90
CA LYS A 7 10.78 16.14 24.71
C LYS A 7 9.78 15.81 23.61
N SER A 8 9.80 16.64 22.56
CA SER A 8 9.21 16.38 21.26
C SER A 8 9.65 15.02 20.73
N LYS A 9 8.69 14.14 20.42
CA LYS A 9 8.94 12.89 19.69
C LYS A 9 9.34 13.24 18.25
N SER A 10 10.63 13.36 18.02
CA SER A 10 11.22 13.41 16.68
C SER A 10 10.78 12.17 15.89
N GLY A 11 10.26 12.39 14.69
CA GLY A 11 9.85 11.33 13.77
C GLY A 11 10.94 10.27 13.63
N VAL A 12 10.58 9.03 13.93
CA VAL A 12 11.45 7.88 13.73
C VAL A 12 11.55 7.67 12.22
N VAL A 13 12.60 8.23 11.62
CA VAL A 13 12.99 7.89 10.24
C VAL A 13 13.40 6.42 10.28
N TRP A 14 12.53 5.54 9.78
CA TRP A 14 12.79 4.11 9.74
C TRP A 14 13.90 3.82 8.72
N VAL A 15 15.02 3.26 9.18
CA VAL A 15 16.17 2.90 8.35
C VAL A 15 16.16 1.37 8.14
N PRO A 16 15.96 0.87 6.90
CA PRO A 16 16.02 -0.56 6.61
C PRO A 16 17.42 -1.12 6.92
N ARG A 17 17.47 -2.30 7.54
CA ARG A 17 18.74 -3.02 7.80
C ARG A 17 19.04 -3.95 6.63
N THR A 18 20.18 -3.72 5.98
CA THR A 18 20.71 -4.63 4.94
C THR A 18 21.43 -5.83 5.57
N PRO A 19 21.28 -7.05 5.01
CA PRO A 19 22.00 -8.25 5.41
C PRO A 19 23.52 -8.08 5.40
N LYS A 20 24.22 -8.83 6.27
CA LYS A 20 25.69 -8.76 6.44
C LYS A 20 26.48 -9.32 5.24
N THR A 21 25.84 -10.08 4.36
CA THR A 21 26.45 -10.75 3.20
C THR A 21 26.65 -9.84 2.00
N VAL A 22 25.90 -8.74 1.90
CA VAL A 22 26.04 -7.76 0.83
C VAL A 22 27.01 -6.67 1.29
N LYS A 23 28.03 -6.32 0.47
CA LYS A 23 28.94 -5.21 0.77
C LYS A 23 28.12 -3.93 0.97
N ARG A 24 27.89 -3.55 2.24
CA ARG A 24 27.05 -2.41 2.67
C ARG A 24 27.33 -1.13 1.88
N SER A 25 28.59 -0.85 1.56
CA SER A 25 29.02 0.35 0.83
C SER A 25 28.48 0.42 -0.61
N SER A 26 28.34 -0.69 -1.32
CA SER A 26 27.90 -0.69 -2.73
C SER A 26 26.39 -0.50 -2.85
N MET A 27 25.60 -1.19 -2.02
CA MET A 27 24.13 -1.03 -2.01
C MET A 27 23.70 0.33 -1.48
N ILE A 28 24.34 0.86 -0.43
CA ILE A 28 24.01 2.19 0.10
C ILE A 28 24.29 3.27 -0.95
N ASN A 29 25.39 3.18 -1.69
CA ASN A 29 25.69 4.12 -2.77
C ASN A 29 24.70 4.01 -3.94
N LEU A 30 24.30 2.80 -4.33
CA LEU A 30 23.30 2.58 -5.38
C LEU A 30 21.92 3.09 -4.97
N VAL A 31 21.49 2.81 -3.73
CA VAL A 31 20.23 3.33 -3.17
C VAL A 31 20.27 4.85 -3.08
N ASN A 32 21.38 5.45 -2.65
CA ASN A 32 21.52 6.90 -2.60
C ASN A 32 21.51 7.56 -3.99
N LEU A 33 22.00 6.86 -5.02
CA LEU A 33 21.88 7.33 -6.41
C LEU A 33 20.44 7.25 -6.90
N LEU A 34 19.74 6.14 -6.62
CA LEU A 34 18.32 5.97 -6.98
C LEU A 34 17.40 6.96 -6.26
N LEU A 35 17.69 7.28 -4.99
CA LEU A 35 16.94 8.26 -4.19
C LEU A 35 17.06 9.71 -4.71
N ARG A 36 18.05 10.00 -5.57
CA ARG A 36 18.16 11.30 -6.23
C ARG A 36 17.22 11.41 -7.43
N GLU A 37 16.92 10.29 -8.08
CA GLU A 37 16.18 10.23 -9.34
C GLU A 37 14.72 9.81 -9.15
N THR A 38 14.38 9.10 -8.07
CA THR A 38 13.02 8.59 -7.82
C THR A 38 12.60 8.71 -6.34
N SER A 39 11.30 8.86 -6.08
CA SER A 39 10.73 8.81 -4.73
C SER A 39 10.60 7.38 -4.17
N HIS A 40 10.89 6.37 -5.01
CA HIS A 40 10.81 4.96 -4.67
C HIS A 40 12.15 4.46 -4.15
N ARG A 41 12.14 3.42 -3.32
CA ARG A 41 13.36 2.85 -2.75
C ARG A 41 13.50 1.40 -3.12
N VAL A 42 14.70 0.95 -3.46
CA VAL A 42 15.01 -0.48 -3.58
C VAL A 42 15.62 -0.96 -2.27
N THR A 43 15.11 -2.05 -1.72
CA THR A 43 15.63 -2.66 -0.50
C THR A 43 15.73 -4.18 -0.64
N VAL A 44 16.48 -4.78 0.28
CA VAL A 44 16.49 -6.22 0.54
C VAL A 44 15.85 -6.47 1.92
N LEU A 45 15.15 -7.59 2.10
CA LEU A 45 14.57 -7.95 3.40
C LEU A 45 15.52 -8.86 4.19
N ASP A 46 15.82 -8.48 5.44
CA ASP A 46 16.75 -9.18 6.34
C ASP A 46 16.29 -10.61 6.75
N LYS A 47 15.05 -10.99 6.41
CA LYS A 47 14.43 -12.31 6.69
C LYS A 47 14.22 -13.17 5.44
N SER A 48 15.00 -12.98 4.36
CA SER A 48 15.06 -14.00 3.31
C SER A 48 15.93 -15.15 3.81
N GLU A 49 15.35 -16.34 3.98
CA GLU A 49 16.09 -17.57 4.30
C GLU A 49 17.02 -18.00 3.15
N GLU A 50 16.90 -17.36 1.99
CA GLU A 50 17.67 -17.65 0.79
C GLU A 50 19.08 -17.03 0.87
N PRO A 51 20.12 -17.75 0.40
CA PRO A 51 21.51 -17.30 0.44
C PRO A 51 21.77 -16.05 -0.42
N ASP A 52 20.93 -15.82 -1.43
CA ASP A 52 20.95 -14.64 -2.28
C ASP A 52 19.70 -13.76 -2.02
N PRO A 53 19.86 -12.54 -1.47
CA PRO A 53 18.73 -11.74 -1.04
C PRO A 53 17.92 -11.19 -2.23
N LYS A 54 16.59 -11.33 -2.12
CA LYS A 54 15.64 -10.77 -3.09
C LYS A 54 15.49 -9.25 -2.94
N LEU A 55 15.37 -8.58 -4.07
CA LEU A 55 15.11 -7.15 -4.16
C LEU A 55 13.61 -6.86 -4.04
N PHE A 56 13.30 -5.77 -3.35
CA PHE A 56 11.95 -5.24 -3.16
C PHE A 56 11.93 -3.78 -3.52
N VAL A 57 10.87 -3.36 -4.22
CA VAL A 57 10.58 -1.95 -4.44
C VAL A 57 9.66 -1.48 -3.33
N VAL A 58 10.14 -0.53 -2.54
CA VAL A 58 9.37 0.18 -1.53
C VAL A 58 8.82 1.44 -2.17
N THR A 59 7.50 1.48 -2.28
CA THR A 59 6.79 2.65 -2.81
C THR A 59 5.64 3.02 -1.90
N ARG A 60 5.13 4.23 -2.07
CA ARG A 60 3.95 4.73 -1.39
C ARG A 60 2.83 4.89 -2.40
N ILE A 61 1.71 4.21 -2.17
CA ILE A 61 0.56 4.26 -3.06
C ILE A 61 -0.55 5.05 -2.39
N GLU A 62 -0.96 6.12 -3.06
CA GLU A 62 -2.11 6.94 -2.68
C GLU A 62 -3.40 6.19 -3.02
N TRP A 63 -4.24 5.98 -2.00
CA TRP A 63 -5.55 5.34 -2.16
C TRP A 63 -6.69 6.27 -1.75
N ARG A 64 -6.40 7.30 -0.96
CA ARG A 64 -7.36 8.26 -0.43
C ARG A 64 -7.16 9.61 -1.09
N ASP A 65 -8.26 10.31 -1.30
CA ASP A 65 -8.26 11.70 -1.77
C ASP A 65 -7.53 12.61 -0.77
N PRO A 66 -6.70 13.57 -1.25
CA PRO A 66 -6.04 14.54 -0.38
C PRO A 66 -7.02 15.38 0.46
N ASP A 67 -8.24 15.60 -0.03
CA ASP A 67 -9.28 16.27 0.73
C ASP A 67 -9.96 15.29 1.71
N ILE A 68 -9.58 15.40 2.98
CA ILE A 68 -10.14 14.61 4.08
C ILE A 68 -11.66 14.75 4.26
N ARG A 69 -12.27 15.80 3.69
CA ARG A 69 -13.72 16.03 3.76
C ARG A 69 -14.49 15.12 2.81
N LYS A 70 -13.83 14.52 1.83
CA LYS A 70 -14.51 13.59 0.92
C LYS A 70 -14.94 12.33 1.66
N PRO A 71 -16.15 11.81 1.35
CA PRO A 71 -16.68 10.61 1.97
C PRO A 71 -15.73 9.43 1.76
N LEU A 72 -15.54 8.63 2.81
CA LEU A 72 -14.60 7.52 2.83
C LEU A 72 -15.16 6.28 2.15
N LEU A 73 -16.46 6.02 2.31
CA LEU A 73 -17.12 4.82 1.80
C LEU A 73 -16.92 4.59 0.27
N PRO A 74 -17.02 5.61 -0.61
CA PRO A 74 -16.75 5.42 -2.04
C PRO A 74 -15.26 5.24 -2.37
N GLN A 75 -14.35 5.51 -1.44
CA GLN A 75 -12.90 5.37 -1.65
C GLN A 75 -12.37 3.99 -1.21
N LEU A 76 -13.12 3.27 -0.37
CA LEU A 76 -12.74 1.94 0.10
C LEU A 76 -12.48 0.91 -1.02
N PRO A 77 -13.19 0.89 -2.15
CA PRO A 77 -12.88 -0.01 -3.26
C PRO A 77 -11.44 0.11 -3.76
N ARG A 78 -10.91 1.33 -3.88
CA ARG A 78 -9.51 1.55 -4.29
C ARG A 78 -8.52 0.97 -3.29
N LEU A 79 -8.77 1.20 -1.99
CA LEU A 79 -7.97 0.61 -0.92
C LEU A 79 -8.00 -0.92 -0.98
N LEU A 80 -9.18 -1.51 -1.09
CA LEU A 80 -9.35 -2.96 -1.10
C LEU A 80 -8.77 -3.59 -2.37
N SER A 81 -8.87 -2.93 -3.52
CA SER A 81 -8.20 -3.34 -4.76
C SER A 81 -6.69 -3.37 -4.58
N LEU A 82 -6.09 -2.34 -3.98
CA LEU A 82 -4.66 -2.33 -3.68
C LEU A 82 -4.26 -3.53 -2.81
N LEU A 83 -5.02 -3.79 -1.73
CA LEU A 83 -4.72 -4.90 -0.83
C LEU A 83 -4.93 -6.27 -1.49
N GLU A 84 -5.92 -6.39 -2.37
CA GLU A 84 -6.16 -7.60 -3.15
C GLU A 84 -5.03 -7.86 -4.14
N THR A 85 -4.53 -6.82 -4.82
CA THR A 85 -3.36 -6.92 -5.72
C THR A 85 -2.10 -7.34 -4.97
N LEU A 86 -1.94 -6.92 -3.72
CA LEU A 86 -0.79 -7.26 -2.88
C LEU A 86 -0.97 -8.58 -2.11
N ARG A 87 -2.11 -9.26 -2.25
CA ARG A 87 -2.41 -10.48 -1.48
C ARG A 87 -1.33 -11.55 -1.72
N GLY A 88 -0.82 -12.12 -0.63
CA GLY A 88 0.23 -13.15 -0.68
C GLY A 88 1.67 -12.59 -0.82
N THR A 89 1.84 -11.28 -0.92
CA THR A 89 3.16 -10.65 -0.88
C THR A 89 3.65 -10.45 0.56
N ARG A 90 4.97 -10.60 0.78
CA ARG A 90 5.61 -10.27 2.05
C ARG A 90 5.68 -8.75 2.20
N GLY A 91 4.66 -8.14 2.80
CA GLY A 91 4.64 -6.69 3.03
C GLY A 91 3.28 -6.01 2.96
N VAL A 92 2.18 -6.77 2.83
CA VAL A 92 0.83 -6.21 3.00
C VAL A 92 0.73 -5.58 4.40
N PRO A 93 0.33 -4.31 4.53
CA PRO A 93 0.14 -3.68 5.82
C PRO A 93 -1.01 -4.35 6.57
N THR A 94 -0.77 -4.70 7.83
CA THR A 94 -1.76 -5.35 8.69
C THR A 94 -2.79 -4.37 9.23
N GLU A 95 -2.40 -3.10 9.36
CA GLU A 95 -3.22 -2.02 9.91
C GLU A 95 -3.08 -0.78 9.03
N ILE A 96 -4.22 -0.17 8.68
CA ILE A 96 -4.30 0.98 7.79
C ILE A 96 -5.21 2.00 8.43
N TYR A 97 -4.63 3.14 8.78
CA TYR A 97 -5.36 4.28 9.32
C TYR A 97 -6.14 4.97 8.19
N LEU A 98 -7.47 4.90 8.28
CA LEU A 98 -8.41 5.41 7.28
C LEU A 98 -8.54 6.93 7.32
N ASP A 99 -8.07 7.57 8.39
CA ASP A 99 -8.02 9.02 8.58
C ASP A 99 -6.74 9.66 7.99
N SER A 100 -5.71 8.87 7.70
CA SER A 100 -4.46 9.33 7.07
C SER A 100 -4.63 9.57 5.56
N THR A 101 -4.00 10.65 5.06
CA THR A 101 -3.84 10.93 3.62
C THR A 101 -2.46 10.57 3.10
N ASP A 102 -1.57 10.07 3.95
CA ASP A 102 -0.17 9.87 3.58
C ASP A 102 -0.01 8.74 2.55
N GLY A 103 -1.04 7.94 2.26
CA GLY A 103 -0.95 6.76 1.42
C GLY A 103 -0.23 5.60 2.10
N ILE A 104 -0.22 4.44 1.44
CA ILE A 104 0.22 3.18 2.02
C ILE A 104 1.61 2.83 1.52
N ALA A 105 2.54 2.58 2.45
CA ALA A 105 3.84 2.03 2.12
C ALA A 105 3.70 0.54 1.77
N VAL A 106 4.15 0.15 0.59
CA VAL A 106 4.05 -1.22 0.07
C VAL A 106 5.42 -1.73 -0.34
N TYR A 107 5.61 -3.04 -0.18
CA TYR A 107 6.83 -3.74 -0.58
C TYR A 107 6.50 -4.65 -1.76
N LEU A 108 6.88 -4.23 -2.96
CA LEU A 108 6.63 -4.96 -4.20
C LEU A 108 7.77 -5.96 -4.42
N PRO A 109 7.49 -7.28 -4.46
CA PRO A 109 8.50 -8.27 -4.79
C PRO A 109 8.91 -8.13 -6.25
N THR A 110 10.21 -8.10 -6.51
CA THR A 110 10.74 -7.94 -7.88
C THR A 110 11.12 -9.26 -8.54
N HIS A 111 11.17 -10.33 -7.74
CA HIS A 111 11.71 -11.65 -8.12
C HIS A 111 13.19 -11.65 -8.55
N GLU A 112 13.85 -10.49 -8.59
CA GLU A 112 15.28 -10.36 -8.79
C GLU A 112 16.05 -10.50 -7.48
N THR A 113 17.31 -10.90 -7.61
CA THR A 113 18.23 -11.04 -6.49
C THR A 113 19.42 -10.11 -6.65
N VAL A 114 20.21 -9.94 -5.60
CA VAL A 114 21.38 -9.06 -5.66
C VAL A 114 22.43 -9.59 -6.65
N SER A 115 22.55 -10.91 -6.81
CA SER A 115 23.52 -11.50 -7.74
C SER A 115 23.19 -11.31 -9.23
N THR A 116 21.93 -11.05 -9.58
CA THR A 116 21.52 -10.82 -10.98
C THR A 116 21.80 -9.39 -11.45
N LEU A 117 22.23 -8.50 -10.55
CA LEU A 117 22.47 -7.10 -10.89
C LEU A 117 23.72 -6.92 -11.76
N PRO A 118 23.68 -6.00 -12.74
CA PRO A 118 24.85 -5.67 -13.56
C PRO A 118 26.04 -5.21 -12.71
N GLU A 119 27.25 -5.67 -13.04
CA GLU A 119 28.48 -5.28 -12.32
C GLU A 119 28.85 -3.80 -12.53
N LYS A 120 28.48 -3.23 -13.69
CA LYS A 120 28.78 -1.83 -14.02
C LYS A 120 27.77 -0.90 -13.35
N PRO A 121 28.22 0.12 -12.57
CA PRO A 121 27.31 0.97 -11.80
C PRO A 121 26.23 1.69 -12.61
N LYS A 122 26.56 2.24 -13.78
CA LYS A 122 25.58 2.95 -14.62
C LYS A 122 24.50 2.03 -15.20
N GLU A 123 24.91 0.83 -15.63
CA GLU A 123 23.99 -0.18 -16.16
C GLU A 123 23.10 -0.72 -15.03
N CYS A 124 23.65 -0.91 -13.83
CA CYS A 124 22.94 -1.31 -12.62
C CYS A 124 21.86 -0.29 -12.21
N VAL A 125 22.19 1.00 -12.17
CA VAL A 125 21.22 2.06 -11.83
C VAL A 125 20.07 2.10 -12.84
N ARG A 126 20.38 2.07 -14.15
CA ARG A 126 19.34 2.05 -15.19
C ARG A 126 18.43 0.82 -15.05
N HIS A 127 19.02 -0.36 -14.88
CA HIS A 127 18.27 -1.60 -14.66
C HIS A 127 17.34 -1.50 -13.43
N LEU A 128 17.83 -0.94 -12.33
CA LEU A 128 17.03 -0.75 -11.12
C LEU A 128 15.90 0.28 -11.31
N MET A 129 16.12 1.34 -12.10
CA MET A 129 15.06 2.30 -12.45
C MET A 129 13.98 1.65 -13.29
N ASP A 130 14.36 0.94 -14.36
CA ASP A 130 13.44 0.21 -15.23
C ASP A 130 12.60 -0.80 -14.40
N LEU A 131 13.26 -1.50 -13.48
CA LEU A 131 12.62 -2.46 -12.58
C LEU A 131 11.61 -1.77 -11.64
N VAL A 132 11.98 -0.62 -11.06
CA VAL A 132 11.06 0.17 -10.21
C VAL A 132 9.84 0.61 -11.01
N GLU A 133 10.04 1.21 -12.18
CA GLU A 133 8.97 1.73 -13.03
C GLU A 133 8.00 0.62 -13.44
N ASN A 134 8.54 -0.49 -13.98
CA ASN A 134 7.74 -1.63 -14.42
C ASN A 134 6.89 -2.24 -13.29
N HIS A 135 7.46 -2.43 -12.10
CA HIS A 135 6.71 -3.02 -10.99
C HIS A 135 5.65 -2.09 -10.42
N VAL A 136 5.93 -0.78 -10.32
CA VAL A 136 4.95 0.20 -9.86
C VAL A 136 3.82 0.31 -10.87
N GLU A 137 4.12 0.45 -12.16
CA GLU A 137 3.13 0.54 -13.24
C GLU A 137 2.24 -0.71 -13.28
N HIS A 138 2.84 -1.90 -13.26
CA HIS A 138 2.10 -3.15 -13.28
C HIS A 138 1.16 -3.29 -12.05
N THR A 139 1.62 -2.88 -10.87
CA THR A 139 0.81 -2.91 -9.65
C THR A 139 -0.37 -1.95 -9.75
N LEU A 140 -0.14 -0.72 -10.21
CA LEU A 140 -1.19 0.29 -10.35
C LEU A 140 -2.22 -0.09 -11.43
N ALA A 141 -1.76 -0.62 -12.56
CA ALA A 141 -2.64 -1.14 -13.62
C ALA A 141 -3.53 -2.28 -13.09
N THR A 142 -2.93 -3.25 -12.40
CA THR A 142 -3.68 -4.37 -11.81
C THR A 142 -4.70 -3.88 -10.77
N MET A 143 -4.30 -2.95 -9.90
CA MET A 143 -5.20 -2.33 -8.91
C MET A 143 -6.40 -1.65 -9.61
N GLN A 144 -6.14 -0.89 -10.67
CA GLN A 144 -7.17 -0.19 -11.42
C GLN A 144 -8.14 -1.17 -12.08
N GLU A 145 -7.65 -2.25 -12.71
CA GLU A 145 -8.51 -3.27 -13.29
C GLU A 145 -9.44 -3.90 -12.25
N VAL A 146 -8.89 -4.29 -11.09
CA VAL A 146 -9.68 -4.88 -9.99
C VAL A 146 -10.76 -3.92 -9.50
N GLU A 147 -10.42 -2.63 -9.34
CA GLU A 147 -11.36 -1.57 -8.95
C GLU A 147 -12.45 -1.36 -10.01
N GLU A 148 -12.09 -1.31 -11.28
CA GLU A 148 -13.05 -1.14 -12.37
C GLU A 148 -14.04 -2.30 -12.45
N TYR A 149 -13.57 -3.55 -12.29
CA TYR A 149 -14.43 -4.72 -12.24
C TYR A 149 -15.35 -4.72 -11.02
N PHE A 150 -14.87 -4.26 -9.86
CA PHE A 150 -15.71 -4.05 -8.69
C PHE A 150 -16.83 -3.06 -9.03
N TRP A 151 -16.50 -1.89 -9.56
CA TRP A 151 -17.50 -0.85 -9.86
C TRP A 151 -18.47 -1.26 -10.98
N LYS A 152 -18.03 -2.04 -11.97
CA LYS A 152 -18.94 -2.65 -12.97
C LYS A 152 -19.95 -3.58 -12.29
N THR A 153 -19.52 -4.34 -11.30
CA THR A 153 -20.39 -5.25 -10.53
C THR A 153 -21.31 -4.51 -9.56
N ALA A 154 -20.80 -3.47 -8.89
CA ALA A 154 -21.54 -2.61 -7.98
C ALA A 154 -22.67 -1.86 -8.69
N ARG A 155 -22.41 -1.35 -9.90
CA ARG A 155 -23.40 -0.65 -10.73
C ARG A 155 -24.59 -1.53 -11.09
N LYS A 156 -24.38 -2.83 -11.36
CA LYS A 156 -25.48 -3.80 -11.57
C LYS A 156 -26.39 -3.95 -10.34
N LYS A 157 -25.91 -3.58 -9.15
CA LYS A 157 -26.67 -3.59 -7.90
C LYS A 157 -27.15 -2.20 -7.47
N GLY A 158 -27.05 -1.21 -8.35
CA GLY A 158 -27.51 0.16 -8.09
C GLY A 158 -26.52 1.04 -7.35
N TYR A 159 -25.25 0.66 -7.23
CA TYR A 159 -24.22 1.48 -6.57
C TYR A 159 -23.25 2.09 -7.60
N SER A 160 -23.08 3.41 -7.53
CA SER A 160 -22.01 4.17 -8.19
C SER A 160 -21.23 4.95 -7.13
N PRO A 161 -20.02 5.45 -7.44
CA PRO A 161 -19.25 6.27 -6.50
C PRO A 161 -20.06 7.45 -5.95
N GLU A 162 -20.86 8.10 -6.80
CA GLU A 162 -21.71 9.23 -6.43
C GLU A 162 -22.85 8.81 -5.49
N ILE A 163 -23.52 7.67 -5.76
CA ILE A 163 -24.58 7.15 -4.89
C ILE A 163 -24.00 6.78 -3.52
N VAL A 164 -22.85 6.13 -3.51
CA VAL A 164 -22.17 5.72 -2.26
C VAL A 164 -21.71 6.95 -1.48
N ALA A 165 -21.26 8.01 -2.14
CA ALA A 165 -20.95 9.29 -1.49
C ALA A 165 -22.18 9.88 -0.77
N LYS A 166 -23.35 9.89 -1.41
CA LYS A 166 -24.61 10.38 -0.82
C LYS A 166 -25.04 9.54 0.40
N ILE A 167 -24.84 8.22 0.32
CA ILE A 167 -25.10 7.29 1.44
C ILE A 167 -24.18 7.62 2.63
N ASP A 168 -22.89 7.82 2.38
CA ASP A 168 -21.91 8.12 3.44
C ASP A 168 -22.17 9.47 4.10
N LEU A 169 -22.54 10.47 3.31
CA LEU A 169 -22.94 11.81 3.78
C LEU A 169 -24.34 11.85 4.42
N LYS A 170 -25.08 10.74 4.40
CA LYS A 170 -26.46 10.64 4.92
C LYS A 170 -27.39 11.69 4.32
N GLU A 171 -27.28 11.90 3.01
CA GLU A 171 -28.19 12.80 2.30
C GLU A 171 -29.64 12.30 2.42
N LYS A 172 -30.60 13.23 2.32
CA LYS A 172 -32.03 12.92 2.39
C LYS A 172 -32.38 11.84 1.36
N HIS A 173 -33.08 10.79 1.80
CA HIS A 173 -33.44 9.58 1.02
C HIS A 173 -32.32 8.54 0.84
N PHE A 174 -31.11 8.80 1.33
CA PHE A 174 -29.97 7.87 1.32
C PHE A 174 -29.44 7.55 2.74
N ASP A 175 -30.11 8.05 3.77
CA ASP A 175 -29.73 8.00 5.18
C ASP A 175 -30.05 6.65 5.87
N SER A 176 -30.65 5.71 5.15
CA SER A 176 -30.97 4.39 5.70
C SER A 176 -29.71 3.57 6.00
N PRO A 177 -29.54 3.04 7.24
CA PRO A 177 -28.43 2.16 7.59
C PRO A 177 -28.32 0.91 6.70
N GLU A 178 -29.45 0.48 6.13
CA GLU A 178 -29.52 -0.68 5.23
C GLU A 178 -28.68 -0.47 3.96
N HIS A 179 -28.58 0.76 3.44
CA HIS A 179 -27.77 1.05 2.27
C HIS A 179 -26.27 0.88 2.56
N VAL A 180 -25.83 1.35 3.72
CA VAL A 180 -24.44 1.17 4.19
C VAL A 180 -24.12 -0.31 4.34
N TYR A 181 -25.00 -1.06 5.02
CA TYR A 181 -24.82 -2.49 5.23
C TYR A 181 -24.73 -3.27 3.91
N ARG A 182 -25.63 -3.03 2.96
CA ARG A 182 -25.63 -3.71 1.67
C ARG A 182 -24.37 -3.41 0.85
N PHE A 183 -23.88 -2.18 0.88
CA PHE A 183 -22.64 -1.83 0.20
C PHE A 183 -21.43 -2.46 0.88
N GLN A 184 -21.35 -2.46 2.21
CA GLN A 184 -20.28 -3.15 2.94
C GLN A 184 -20.30 -4.66 2.68
N TYR A 185 -21.48 -5.28 2.63
CA TYR A 185 -21.64 -6.69 2.25
C TYR A 185 -21.16 -6.96 0.81
N LEU A 186 -21.36 -6.01 -0.10
CA LEU A 186 -20.83 -6.10 -1.46
C LEU A 186 -19.30 -6.15 -1.47
N LEU A 187 -18.65 -5.25 -0.71
CA LEU A 187 -17.20 -5.20 -0.58
C LEU A 187 -16.68 -6.54 -0.05
N GLN A 188 -17.25 -7.03 1.06
CA GLN A 188 -16.86 -8.30 1.67
C GLN A 188 -17.07 -9.51 0.77
N LYS A 189 -18.09 -9.49 -0.10
CA LYS A 189 -18.36 -10.59 -1.03
C LYS A 189 -17.43 -10.57 -2.24
N TYR A 190 -16.99 -9.39 -2.68
CA TYR A 190 -16.16 -9.24 -3.86
C TYR A 190 -14.68 -9.46 -3.56
N PHE A 191 -14.16 -8.77 -2.54
CA PHE A 191 -12.76 -8.88 -2.16
C PHE A 191 -12.57 -10.14 -1.33
N SER A 192 -11.53 -10.90 -1.65
CA SER A 192 -11.23 -12.14 -0.94
C SER A 192 -10.42 -11.87 0.33
N ILE A 193 -9.71 -10.73 0.39
CA ILE A 193 -9.00 -10.33 1.57
C ILE A 193 -9.97 -10.15 2.74
N ARG A 194 -9.67 -10.78 3.87
CA ARG A 194 -10.47 -10.61 5.08
C ARG A 194 -10.00 -9.34 5.79
N PHE A 195 -10.94 -8.45 6.07
CA PHE A 195 -10.65 -7.19 6.76
C PHE A 195 -11.75 -6.86 7.78
N ARG A 196 -11.36 -6.11 8.81
CA ARG A 196 -12.28 -5.50 9.78
C ARG A 196 -12.08 -4.00 9.80
N ILE A 197 -13.17 -3.26 9.67
CA ILE A 197 -13.19 -1.81 9.83
C ILE A 197 -13.52 -1.52 11.29
N HIS A 198 -12.55 -1.00 12.03
CA HIS A 198 -12.70 -0.53 13.39
C HIS A 198 -13.05 0.96 13.35
N SER A 199 -14.34 1.26 13.36
CA SER A 199 -14.87 2.64 13.27
C SER A 199 -14.49 3.51 14.47
N SER A 200 -14.28 2.93 15.65
CA SER A 200 -13.82 3.63 16.86
C SER A 200 -12.40 4.16 16.76
N GLU A 201 -11.57 3.53 15.91
CA GLU A 201 -10.14 3.82 15.76
C GLU A 201 -9.81 4.33 14.36
N SER A 202 -10.82 4.51 13.50
CA SER A 202 -10.67 4.83 12.07
C SER A 202 -9.62 3.94 11.40
N CYS A 203 -9.63 2.63 11.67
CA CYS A 203 -8.60 1.71 11.22
C CYS A 203 -9.20 0.54 10.46
N LEU A 204 -8.61 0.18 9.32
CA LEU A 204 -8.87 -1.08 8.62
C LEU A 204 -7.77 -2.06 8.98
N ARG A 205 -8.16 -3.14 9.64
CA ARG A 205 -7.27 -4.25 9.98
C ARG A 205 -7.42 -5.38 8.97
N VAL A 206 -6.32 -5.75 8.35
CA VAL A 206 -6.24 -6.92 7.46
C VAL A 206 -6.05 -8.16 8.33
N GLU A 207 -6.98 -9.09 8.28
CA GLU A 207 -6.80 -10.39 8.94
C GLU A 207 -5.76 -11.16 8.13
N ALA A 208 -4.69 -11.62 8.80
CA ALA A 208 -3.75 -12.53 8.16
C ALA A 208 -4.54 -13.77 7.73
N GLY A 209 -4.79 -13.89 6.43
CA GLY A 209 -5.31 -15.13 5.87
C GLY A 209 -4.33 -16.22 6.27
N SER A 210 -4.81 -17.21 7.02
CA SER A 210 -4.08 -18.44 7.26
C SER A 210 -3.80 -19.07 5.90
N CYS A 211 -2.60 -18.83 5.36
CA CYS A 211 -1.98 -19.69 4.37
C CYS A 211 -1.43 -20.92 5.08
#